data_AF-A0A9D4YHV4-F1
#
_entry.id   AF-A0A9D4YHV4-F1
#
_cell.length_a   1.000
_cell.length_b   1.000
_cell.length_c   1.000
_cell.angle_alpha   90.00
_cell.angle_beta   90.00
_cell.angle_gamma   90.00
#
_symmetry.space_group_name_H-M   'P 1'
#
loop_
_entity.id
_entity.type
_entity.pdbx_description
1 polymer ?
#
loop_
_entity_poly.entity_id
_entity_poly.type
_entity_poly.pdbx_seq_one_letter_code
_entity_poly.pdbx_strand_id
1 'polypeptide(L)'
;HITHSNDKHNNKQLHINTYREREKHSNNMKEMKLVWSPERAINSYIATVQAVSASQCQLSSESGVAELLSAMAAGWNAQLIVETWSRGGVIPTSIGLSIASRHTGGRHVCVVPDERSRSEYAKIMGGSGMSPEIMVGEPEEVMDGLVGIDFLVVDSRRKDFSRVLRLAKLSGKGAVLICKNANFISKMDSGYIWRSVVARGSRRLVRSVFLPVGKGLHMAHLSAAGGGENSVLAMKHKGNVIPKRWIKHVDQRSGDVHFIRK
;
A
#
# COMPACT_ATOMS: atom_id res chain seq x y z
N HIS A 1 -26.16 28.18 51.41
CA HIS A 1 -26.29 26.88 50.72
C HIS A 1 -26.54 27.03 49.21
N ILE A 2 -25.77 27.83 48.46
CA ILE A 2 -25.90 27.89 46.98
C ILE A 2 -24.54 28.24 46.36
N THR A 3 -23.54 27.38 46.53
CA THR A 3 -22.25 27.53 45.81
C THR A 3 -21.67 26.19 45.37
N HIS A 4 -22.04 25.07 45.98
CA HIS A 4 -21.52 23.74 45.64
C HIS A 4 -22.21 23.00 44.48
N SER A 5 -23.27 23.57 43.89
CA SER A 5 -24.05 22.89 42.83
C SER A 5 -23.61 23.25 41.41
N ASN A 6 -23.03 24.45 41.19
CA ASN A 6 -22.63 24.90 39.85
C ASN A 6 -21.31 24.29 39.37
N ASP A 7 -20.36 24.05 40.28
CA ASP A 7 -19.06 23.47 39.91
C ASP A 7 -19.18 22.01 39.44
N LYS A 8 -20.09 21.23 40.05
CA LYS A 8 -20.34 19.84 39.62
C LYS A 8 -20.99 19.75 38.24
N HIS A 9 -21.77 20.75 37.86
CA HIS A 9 -22.42 20.78 36.54
C HIS A 9 -21.44 21.19 35.44
N ASN A 10 -20.62 22.22 35.69
CA ASN A 10 -19.57 22.66 34.76
C ASN A 10 -18.51 21.59 34.52
N ASN A 11 -18.10 20.88 35.58
CA ASN A 11 -17.08 19.83 35.45
C ASN A 11 -17.61 18.61 34.67
N LYS A 12 -18.90 18.26 34.81
CA LYS A 12 -19.55 17.22 33.98
C LYS A 12 -19.66 17.65 32.51
N GLN A 13 -20.00 18.92 32.24
CA GLN A 13 -20.11 19.46 30.88
C GLN A 13 -18.76 19.42 30.13
N LEU A 14 -17.66 19.81 30.82
CA LEU A 14 -16.30 19.76 30.29
C LEU A 14 -15.85 18.32 29.97
N HIS A 15 -16.19 17.38 30.85
CA HIS A 15 -15.84 15.98 30.65
C HIS A 15 -16.59 15.35 29.45
N ILE A 16 -17.86 15.69 29.26
CA ILE A 16 -18.66 15.22 28.11
C ILE A 16 -18.14 15.81 26.79
N ASN A 17 -17.75 17.09 26.78
CA ASN A 17 -17.23 17.74 25.58
C ASN A 17 -15.88 17.15 25.15
N THR A 18 -14.99 16.86 26.10
CA THR A 18 -13.71 16.19 25.81
C THR A 18 -13.89 14.76 25.30
N TYR A 19 -14.86 14.01 25.83
CA TYR A 19 -15.20 12.69 25.26
C TYR A 19 -15.75 12.79 23.84
N ARG A 20 -16.67 13.73 23.58
CA ARG A 20 -17.21 13.97 22.23
C ARG A 20 -16.16 14.44 21.24
N GLU A 21 -15.21 15.26 21.67
CA GLU A 21 -14.08 15.67 20.82
C GLU A 21 -13.15 14.49 20.50
N ARG A 22 -12.86 13.63 21.48
CA ARG A 22 -12.09 12.40 21.23
C ARG A 22 -12.82 11.43 20.32
N GLU A 23 -14.13 11.29 20.45
CA GLU A 23 -14.95 10.48 19.54
C GLU A 23 -15.02 11.09 18.14
N LYS A 24 -15.18 12.42 18.01
CA LYS A 24 -15.11 13.12 16.72
C LYS A 24 -13.74 12.97 16.07
N HIS A 25 -12.65 13.08 16.83
CA HIS A 25 -11.29 12.90 16.33
C HIS A 25 -11.04 11.44 15.94
N SER A 26 -11.53 10.48 16.73
CA SER A 26 -11.48 9.05 16.42
C SER A 26 -12.31 8.69 15.18
N ASN A 27 -13.49 9.29 15.01
CA ASN A 27 -14.35 9.09 13.84
C ASN A 27 -13.76 9.77 12.60
N ASN A 28 -13.18 10.97 12.70
CA ASN A 28 -12.41 11.58 11.62
C ASN A 28 -11.20 10.72 11.24
N MET A 29 -10.52 10.09 12.21
CA MET A 29 -9.43 9.15 11.93
C MET A 29 -9.89 7.88 11.22
N LYS A 30 -11.13 7.43 11.48
CA LYS A 30 -11.77 6.29 10.77
C LYS A 30 -12.20 6.65 9.34
N GLU A 31 -12.37 7.93 9.01
CA GLU A 31 -12.85 8.40 7.71
C GLU A 31 -11.73 8.88 6.76
N MET A 32 -10.48 8.87 7.19
CA MET A 32 -9.35 9.30 6.35
C MET A 32 -9.03 8.26 5.27
N LYS A 33 -9.43 8.55 4.03
CA LYS A 33 -8.96 7.84 2.83
C LYS A 33 -7.47 8.13 2.58
N LEU A 34 -6.78 7.22 1.90
CA LEU A 34 -5.42 7.50 1.39
C LEU A 34 -5.49 8.68 0.41
N VAL A 35 -4.84 9.80 0.75
CA VAL A 35 -4.71 11.00 -0.09
C VAL A 35 -3.28 11.11 -0.59
N TRP A 36 -3.11 11.36 -1.88
CA TRP A 36 -1.81 11.51 -2.51
C TRP A 36 -1.17 12.86 -2.16
N SER A 37 0.10 12.85 -1.72
CA SER A 37 0.93 14.03 -1.48
C SER A 37 2.12 14.06 -2.46
N PRO A 38 2.12 15.01 -3.42
CA PRO A 38 3.25 15.19 -4.34
C PRO A 38 4.56 15.53 -3.63
N GLU A 39 4.53 16.36 -2.57
CA GLU A 39 5.75 16.77 -1.85
C GLU A 39 6.43 15.57 -1.19
N ARG A 40 5.64 14.67 -0.59
CA ARG A 40 6.20 13.47 0.05
C ARG A 40 6.74 12.49 -0.96
N ALA A 41 6.05 12.35 -2.10
CA ALA A 41 6.52 11.52 -3.20
C ALA A 41 7.87 11.99 -3.72
N ILE A 42 8.02 13.28 -4.04
CA ILE A 42 9.26 13.83 -4.60
C ILE A 42 10.41 13.81 -3.58
N ASN A 43 10.15 14.13 -2.31
CA ASN A 43 11.19 14.11 -1.28
C ASN A 43 11.72 12.69 -1.06
N SER A 44 10.83 11.69 -1.00
CA SER A 44 11.22 10.29 -0.86
C SER A 44 11.97 9.78 -2.09
N TYR A 45 11.55 10.19 -3.30
CA TYR A 45 12.25 9.91 -4.55
C TYR A 45 13.70 10.40 -4.50
N ILE A 46 13.91 11.69 -4.22
CA ILE A 46 15.24 12.32 -4.21
C ILE A 46 16.13 11.66 -3.15
N ALA A 47 15.61 11.46 -1.93
CA ALA A 47 16.36 10.80 -0.87
C ALA A 47 16.76 9.36 -1.25
N THR A 48 15.91 8.65 -1.98
CA THR A 48 16.22 7.30 -2.48
C THR A 48 17.29 7.33 -3.55
N VAL A 49 17.21 8.24 -4.54
CA VAL A 49 18.25 8.42 -5.56
C VAL A 49 19.61 8.67 -4.89
N GLN A 50 19.64 9.58 -3.91
CA GLN A 50 20.85 9.92 -3.18
C GLN A 50 21.43 8.72 -2.42
N ALA A 51 20.58 7.99 -1.67
CA ALA A 51 21.01 6.83 -0.89
C ALA A 51 21.53 5.68 -1.76
N VAL A 52 20.83 5.38 -2.86
CA VAL A 52 21.22 4.31 -3.78
C VAL A 52 22.49 4.68 -4.54
N SER A 53 22.63 5.95 -4.96
CA SER A 53 23.85 6.43 -5.65
C SER A 53 25.07 6.50 -4.73
N ALA A 54 24.87 6.79 -3.44
CA ALA A 54 25.94 6.84 -2.45
C ALA A 54 26.38 5.44 -1.98
N SER A 55 25.47 4.47 -1.97
CA SER A 55 25.84 3.08 -1.75
C SER A 55 26.65 2.58 -2.96
N GLN A 56 27.84 2.04 -2.77
CA GLN A 56 28.69 1.46 -3.84
C GLN A 56 28.05 0.25 -4.57
N CYS A 57 26.74 0.06 -4.46
CA CYS A 57 25.97 -0.77 -5.37
C CYS A 57 26.02 -0.12 -6.74
N GLN A 58 26.86 -0.68 -7.63
CA GLN A 58 26.81 -0.45 -9.07
C GLN A 58 25.36 -0.22 -9.49
N LEU A 59 25.09 0.89 -10.19
CA LEU A 59 23.82 1.25 -10.80
C LEU A 59 23.22 0.03 -11.50
N SER A 60 22.50 -0.79 -10.75
CA SER A 60 21.96 -2.03 -11.24
C SER A 60 20.84 -1.66 -12.21
N SER A 61 20.55 -2.52 -13.18
CA SER A 61 19.48 -2.33 -14.16
C SER A 61 18.06 -2.17 -13.56
N GLU A 62 17.94 -2.14 -12.23
CA GLU A 62 16.69 -1.90 -11.49
C GLU A 62 16.61 -0.48 -10.87
N SER A 63 17.55 0.44 -11.18
CA SER A 63 17.66 1.85 -10.71
C SER A 63 16.50 2.81 -11.09
N GLY A 64 15.30 2.29 -11.35
CA GLY A 64 14.07 3.08 -11.41
C GLY A 64 12.92 2.49 -10.59
N VAL A 65 13.04 1.22 -10.17
CA VAL A 65 12.01 0.54 -9.39
C VAL A 65 12.02 1.06 -7.95
N ALA A 66 13.20 1.24 -7.37
CA ALA A 66 13.36 1.67 -5.98
C ALA A 66 12.78 3.06 -5.75
N GLU A 67 13.14 3.99 -6.62
CA GLU A 67 12.76 5.40 -6.59
C GLU A 67 11.25 5.54 -6.82
N LEU A 68 10.69 4.81 -7.80
CA LEU A 68 9.27 4.79 -8.07
C LEU A 68 8.47 4.26 -6.87
N LEU A 69 8.84 3.10 -6.33
CA LEU A 69 8.11 2.49 -5.22
C LEU A 69 8.24 3.31 -3.92
N SER A 70 9.40 3.92 -3.68
CA SER A 70 9.61 4.87 -2.60
C SER A 70 8.69 6.08 -2.73
N ALA A 71 8.67 6.72 -3.90
CA ALA A 71 7.80 7.86 -4.18
C ALA A 71 6.31 7.50 -4.01
N MET A 72 5.91 6.30 -4.46
CA MET A 72 4.54 5.82 -4.31
C MET A 72 4.17 5.58 -2.84
N ALA A 73 5.00 4.87 -2.09
CA ALA A 73 4.73 4.58 -0.69
C ALA A 73 4.64 5.86 0.15
N ALA A 74 5.58 6.79 -0.06
CA ALA A 74 5.58 8.08 0.63
C ALA A 74 4.43 9.00 0.19
N GLY A 75 4.16 9.06 -1.12
CA GLY A 75 3.10 9.87 -1.70
C GLY A 75 1.71 9.43 -1.24
N TRP A 76 1.48 8.13 -1.07
CA TRP A 76 0.23 7.61 -0.49
C TRP A 76 0.15 7.73 1.03
N ASN A 77 1.16 8.30 1.70
CA ASN A 77 1.23 8.35 3.16
C ASN A 77 1.11 6.97 3.83
N ALA A 78 1.76 5.95 3.28
CA ALA A 78 1.67 4.59 3.80
C ALA A 78 2.21 4.51 5.24
N GLN A 79 1.38 4.02 6.17
CA GLN A 79 1.73 3.85 7.58
C GLN A 79 2.28 2.45 7.85
N LEU A 80 1.78 1.44 7.14
CA LEU A 80 2.36 0.10 7.14
C LEU A 80 2.77 -0.29 5.72
N ILE A 81 4.10 -0.33 5.51
CA ILE A 81 4.76 -0.76 4.28
C ILE A 81 5.32 -2.16 4.51
N VAL A 82 4.85 -3.12 3.72
CA VAL A 82 5.32 -4.52 3.77
C VAL A 82 5.97 -4.86 2.45
N GLU A 83 7.14 -5.49 2.49
CA GLU A 83 7.74 -6.12 1.33
C GLU A 83 8.01 -7.60 1.54
N THR A 84 8.09 -8.37 0.45
CA THR A 84 8.74 -9.68 0.47
C THR A 84 10.08 -9.60 -0.24
N TRP A 85 11.09 -10.22 0.36
CA TRP A 85 12.42 -10.31 -0.20
C TRP A 85 12.82 -11.77 -0.43
N SER A 86 13.65 -11.98 -1.45
CA SER A 86 14.21 -13.27 -1.83
C SER A 86 15.72 -13.20 -1.75
N ARG A 87 16.36 -14.29 -1.32
CA ARG A 87 17.83 -14.36 -1.24
C ARG A 87 18.50 -14.02 -2.58
N GLY A 88 19.62 -13.29 -2.54
CA GLY A 88 20.25 -12.75 -3.75
C GLY A 88 19.41 -11.70 -4.48
N GLY A 89 18.34 -11.20 -3.85
CA GLY A 89 17.56 -10.09 -4.36
C GLY A 89 18.30 -8.77 -4.21
N VAL A 90 18.09 -7.86 -5.16
CA VAL A 90 18.65 -6.50 -5.04
C VAL A 90 17.98 -5.76 -3.88
N ILE A 91 18.75 -4.89 -3.23
CA ILE A 91 18.37 -4.14 -2.02
C ILE A 91 17.89 -2.68 -2.26
N PRO A 92 18.13 -2.02 -3.41
CA PRO A 92 17.67 -0.63 -3.61
C PRO A 92 16.18 -0.41 -3.32
N THR A 93 15.30 -1.36 -3.67
CA THR A 93 13.87 -1.26 -3.35
C THR A 93 13.63 -1.19 -1.84
N SER A 94 14.28 -2.06 -1.06
CA SER A 94 14.19 -2.10 0.39
C SER A 94 14.72 -0.83 1.06
N ILE A 95 15.78 -0.24 0.50
CA ILE A 95 16.29 1.08 0.91
C ILE A 95 15.22 2.15 0.65
N GLY A 96 14.66 2.19 -0.55
CA GLY A 96 13.61 3.13 -0.93
C GLY A 96 12.36 3.03 -0.05
N LEU A 97 11.91 1.82 0.27
CA LEU A 97 10.76 1.60 1.16
C LEU A 97 11.07 2.01 2.61
N SER A 98 12.30 1.79 3.08
CA SER A 98 12.75 2.27 4.40
C SER A 98 12.74 3.81 4.45
N ILE A 99 13.23 4.47 3.41
CA ILE A 99 13.21 5.94 3.28
C ILE A 99 11.77 6.45 3.26
N ALA A 100 10.89 5.82 2.48
CA ALA A 100 9.48 6.18 2.42
C ALA A 100 8.82 6.09 3.80
N SER A 101 9.10 5.02 4.56
CA SER A 101 8.57 4.87 5.92
C SER A 101 9.01 6.00 6.87
N ARG A 102 10.26 6.47 6.74
CA ARG A 102 10.77 7.61 7.51
C ARG A 102 10.05 8.91 7.14
N HIS A 103 9.84 9.17 5.85
CA HIS A 103 9.07 10.33 5.39
C HIS A 103 7.59 10.26 5.79
N THR A 104 7.08 9.07 6.11
CA THR A 104 5.68 8.88 6.51
C THR A 104 5.45 8.76 8.00
N GLY A 105 6.52 8.65 8.79
CA GLY A 105 6.41 8.21 10.19
C GLY A 105 5.84 6.79 10.32
N GLY A 106 5.88 6.01 9.25
CA GLY A 106 5.34 4.66 9.17
C GLY A 106 6.34 3.58 9.53
N ARG A 107 5.90 2.33 9.38
CA ARG A 107 6.68 1.11 9.62
C ARG A 107 7.01 0.43 8.30
N HIS A 108 8.26 0.00 8.15
CA HIS A 108 8.71 -0.87 7.06
C HIS A 108 9.00 -2.27 7.62
N VAL A 109 8.29 -3.26 7.09
CA VAL A 109 8.46 -4.68 7.43
C VAL A 109 8.88 -5.47 6.19
N CYS A 110 9.94 -6.24 6.29
CA CYS A 110 10.39 -7.18 5.27
C CYS A 110 10.10 -8.62 5.70
N VAL A 111 9.39 -9.36 4.85
CA VAL A 111 9.10 -10.78 5.03
C VAL A 111 10.09 -11.62 4.22
N VAL A 112 10.79 -12.51 4.90
CA VAL A 112 11.79 -13.42 4.33
C VAL A 112 11.44 -14.88 4.65
N PRO A 113 11.84 -15.84 3.81
CA PRO A 113 11.39 -17.23 3.98
C PRO A 113 12.12 -17.97 5.11
N ASP A 114 13.36 -17.58 5.45
CA ASP A 114 14.21 -18.30 6.39
C ASP A 114 15.28 -17.40 7.03
N GLU A 115 15.95 -17.92 8.07
CA GLU A 115 16.92 -17.18 8.87
C GLU A 115 18.20 -16.80 8.10
N ARG A 116 18.58 -17.59 7.07
CA ARG A 116 19.73 -17.25 6.22
C ARG A 116 19.40 -16.02 5.38
N SER A 117 18.18 -15.97 4.82
CA SER A 117 17.68 -14.79 4.13
C SER A 117 17.57 -13.58 5.06
N ARG A 118 17.15 -13.75 6.32
CA ARG A 118 17.17 -12.68 7.33
C ARG A 118 18.56 -12.12 7.55
N SER A 119 19.54 -13.00 7.80
CA SER A 119 20.92 -12.60 8.07
C SER A 119 21.55 -11.85 6.90
N GLU A 120 21.33 -12.33 5.68
CA GLU A 120 21.83 -11.69 4.46
C GLU A 120 21.18 -10.32 4.25
N TYR A 121 19.85 -10.25 4.33
CA TYR A 121 19.10 -9.01 4.18
C TYR A 121 19.51 -7.98 5.25
N ALA A 122 19.57 -8.37 6.53
CA ALA A 122 19.95 -7.51 7.64
C ALA A 122 21.38 -6.97 7.48
N LYS A 123 22.32 -7.80 7.02
CA LYS A 123 23.70 -7.38 6.78
C LYS A 123 23.78 -6.30 5.70
N ILE A 124 23.09 -6.50 4.57
CA ILE A 124 23.15 -5.54 3.46
C ILE A 124 22.41 -4.24 3.82
N MET A 125 21.24 -4.34 4.47
CA MET A 125 20.50 -3.18 4.95
C MET A 125 21.29 -2.39 6.01
N GLY A 126 21.95 -3.07 6.94
CA GLY A 126 22.82 -2.46 7.95
C GLY A 126 23.98 -1.67 7.32
N GLY A 127 24.58 -2.19 6.25
CA GLY A 127 25.60 -1.48 5.46
C GLY A 127 25.10 -0.17 4.81
N SER A 128 23.78 -0.03 4.64
CA SER A 128 23.13 1.19 4.14
C SER A 128 22.56 2.11 5.23
N GLY A 129 22.82 1.81 6.52
CA GLY A 129 22.26 2.59 7.63
C GLY A 129 20.73 2.41 7.80
N MET A 130 20.20 1.29 7.32
CA MET A 130 18.78 0.96 7.37
C MET A 130 18.54 -0.28 8.23
N SER A 131 17.48 -0.27 9.03
CA SER A 131 17.14 -1.35 9.96
C SER A 131 15.62 -1.58 9.98
N PRO A 132 15.03 -2.07 8.89
CA PRO A 132 13.60 -2.38 8.87
C PRO A 132 13.28 -3.57 9.80
N GLU A 133 12.01 -3.73 10.15
CA GLU A 133 11.52 -4.90 10.87
C GLU A 133 11.59 -6.13 9.94
N ILE A 134 12.13 -7.25 10.41
CA ILE A 134 12.27 -8.47 9.60
C ILE A 134 11.45 -9.59 10.23
N MET A 135 10.50 -10.12 9.47
CA MET A 135 9.71 -11.29 9.85
C MET A 135 10.14 -12.49 9.02
N VAL A 136 10.37 -13.62 9.70
CA VAL A 136 10.78 -14.88 9.08
C VAL A 136 9.64 -15.88 9.23
N GLY A 137 9.27 -16.53 8.14
CA GLY A 137 8.31 -17.64 8.21
C GLY A 137 7.45 -17.78 6.96
N GLU A 138 6.50 -18.69 7.07
CA GLU A 138 5.52 -18.96 6.02
C GLU A 138 4.46 -17.84 5.93
N PRO A 139 3.86 -17.62 4.74
CA PRO A 139 2.89 -16.56 4.53
C PRO A 139 1.73 -16.54 5.53
N GLU A 140 1.20 -17.71 5.93
CA GLU A 140 0.09 -17.85 6.88
C GLU A 140 0.41 -17.21 8.23
N GLU A 141 1.58 -17.54 8.77
CA GLU A 141 1.99 -17.12 10.10
C GLU A 141 2.36 -15.64 10.11
N VAL A 142 3.16 -15.22 9.13
CA VAL A 142 3.66 -13.85 9.06
C VAL A 142 2.55 -12.85 8.73
N MET A 143 1.67 -13.18 7.78
CA MET A 143 0.61 -12.26 7.37
C MET A 143 -0.52 -12.17 8.41
N ASP A 144 -0.65 -13.13 9.33
CA ASP A 144 -1.63 -13.05 10.40
C ASP A 144 -1.33 -11.89 11.37
N GLY A 145 -0.05 -11.66 11.67
CA GLY A 145 0.42 -10.56 12.52
C GLY A 145 0.41 -9.18 11.87
N LEU A 146 0.27 -9.10 10.54
CA LEU A 146 0.35 -7.85 9.77
C LEU A 146 -1.05 -7.33 9.43
N VAL A 147 -1.62 -6.53 10.33
CA VAL A 147 -2.94 -5.90 10.17
C VAL A 147 -2.81 -4.45 9.73
N GLY A 148 -3.59 -4.07 8.72
CA GLY A 148 -3.69 -2.67 8.27
C GLY A 148 -2.66 -2.29 7.22
N ILE A 149 -2.29 -3.21 6.33
CA ILE A 149 -1.28 -2.95 5.29
C ILE A 149 -1.79 -1.88 4.30
N ASP A 150 -1.08 -0.75 4.20
CA ASP A 150 -1.39 0.32 3.24
C ASP A 150 -0.65 0.12 1.91
N PHE A 151 0.57 -0.43 1.96
CA PHE A 151 1.44 -0.60 0.81
C PHE A 151 2.15 -1.96 0.88
N LEU A 152 1.94 -2.81 -0.12
CA LEU A 152 2.51 -4.17 -0.18
C LEU A 152 3.32 -4.35 -1.46
N VAL A 153 4.59 -4.73 -1.34
CA VAL A 153 5.47 -5.06 -2.47
C VAL A 153 5.86 -6.53 -2.40
N VAL A 154 5.37 -7.35 -3.33
CA VAL A 154 5.67 -8.78 -3.37
C VAL A 154 6.63 -9.08 -4.52
N ASP A 155 7.71 -9.80 -4.23
CA ASP A 155 8.61 -10.33 -5.25
C ASP A 155 7.99 -11.55 -5.95
N SER A 156 7.67 -11.39 -7.24
CA SER A 156 6.99 -12.44 -8.04
C SER A 156 7.90 -13.62 -8.37
N ARG A 157 9.20 -13.54 -8.06
CA ARG A 157 10.11 -14.70 -8.15
C ARG A 157 9.85 -15.74 -7.07
N ARG A 158 9.19 -15.35 -5.97
CA ARG A 158 8.85 -16.29 -4.90
C ARG A 158 7.68 -17.16 -5.31
N LYS A 159 7.73 -18.45 -4.97
CA LYS A 159 6.64 -19.40 -5.30
C LYS A 159 5.33 -19.08 -4.55
N ASP A 160 5.43 -18.40 -3.41
CA ASP A 160 4.31 -18.09 -2.52
C ASP A 160 3.73 -16.69 -2.71
N PHE A 161 4.17 -15.92 -3.72
CA PHE A 161 3.78 -14.51 -3.92
C PHE A 161 2.25 -14.32 -3.95
N SER A 162 1.53 -15.23 -4.62
CA SER A 162 0.07 -15.20 -4.72
C SER A 162 -0.61 -15.51 -3.39
N ARG A 163 0.02 -16.29 -2.50
CA ARG A 163 -0.48 -16.62 -1.17
C ARG A 163 -0.33 -15.42 -0.24
N VAL A 164 0.83 -14.74 -0.27
CA VAL A 164 1.07 -13.47 0.45
C VAL A 164 0.00 -12.42 0.07
N LEU A 165 -0.23 -12.21 -1.22
CA LEU A 165 -1.25 -11.24 -1.69
C LEU A 165 -2.66 -11.57 -1.17
N ARG A 166 -3.03 -12.86 -1.15
CA ARG A 166 -4.37 -13.29 -0.71
C ARG A 166 -4.57 -13.23 0.80
N LEU A 167 -3.50 -13.37 1.58
CA LEU A 167 -3.54 -13.36 3.06
C LEU A 167 -3.41 -11.94 3.64
N ALA A 168 -3.05 -10.96 2.82
CA ALA A 168 -2.80 -9.59 3.26
C ALA A 168 -4.04 -8.92 3.89
N LYS A 169 -3.94 -8.59 5.18
CA LYS A 169 -4.97 -7.85 5.92
C LYS A 169 -4.78 -6.34 5.69
N LEU A 170 -5.32 -5.84 4.59
CA LEU A 170 -5.08 -4.44 4.17
C LEU A 170 -5.74 -3.42 5.10
N SER A 171 -5.35 -2.15 4.94
CA SER A 171 -5.87 -1.00 5.68
C SER A 171 -7.32 -0.64 5.33
N GLY A 172 -8.05 -0.15 6.33
CA GLY A 172 -9.41 0.37 6.14
C GLY A 172 -9.47 1.59 5.19
N LYS A 173 -8.34 2.29 5.02
CA LYS A 173 -8.20 3.52 4.23
C LYS A 173 -8.02 3.28 2.72
N GLY A 174 -7.85 2.02 2.32
CA GLY A 174 -7.43 1.58 1.00
C GLY A 174 -6.03 0.99 1.06
N ALA A 175 -5.54 0.46 -0.06
CA ALA A 175 -4.18 -0.05 -0.14
C ALA A 175 -3.66 -0.10 -1.58
N VAL A 176 -2.34 -0.07 -1.73
CA VAL A 176 -1.65 -0.29 -2.99
C VAL A 176 -0.83 -1.58 -2.91
N LEU A 177 -1.11 -2.52 -3.79
CA LEU A 177 -0.39 -3.78 -3.90
C LEU A 177 0.45 -3.77 -5.17
N ILE A 178 1.68 -4.23 -5.09
CA ILE A 178 2.64 -4.28 -6.18
C ILE A 178 3.26 -5.66 -6.26
N CYS A 179 3.28 -6.23 -7.45
CA CYS A 179 4.11 -7.36 -7.81
C CYS A 179 5.34 -6.84 -8.56
N LYS A 180 6.54 -7.00 -8.00
CA LYS A 180 7.81 -6.74 -8.71
C LYS A 180 8.35 -8.01 -9.35
N ASN A 181 9.18 -7.86 -10.38
CA ASN A 181 9.65 -8.97 -11.23
C ASN A 181 8.50 -9.68 -11.96
N ALA A 182 7.51 -8.90 -12.42
CA ALA A 182 6.23 -9.36 -12.91
C ALA A 182 6.15 -9.53 -14.44
N ASN A 183 7.27 -9.56 -15.17
CA ASN A 183 7.28 -9.71 -16.64
C ASN A 183 6.54 -10.95 -17.18
N PHE A 184 6.40 -12.02 -16.39
CA PHE A 184 5.61 -13.19 -16.78
C PHE A 184 4.11 -13.01 -16.52
N ILE A 185 3.74 -12.11 -15.59
CA ILE A 185 2.36 -11.83 -15.23
C ILE A 185 1.65 -11.06 -16.34
N SER A 186 2.36 -10.25 -17.13
CA SER A 186 1.79 -9.60 -18.32
C SER A 186 1.32 -10.59 -19.39
N LYS A 187 1.81 -11.84 -19.35
CA LYS A 187 1.37 -12.95 -20.21
C LYS A 187 0.22 -13.77 -19.61
N MET A 188 -0.03 -13.65 -18.30
CA MET A 188 -1.21 -14.23 -17.64
C MET A 188 -2.38 -13.25 -17.72
N ASP A 189 -3.62 -13.72 -17.58
CA ASP A 189 -4.76 -12.82 -17.38
C ASP A 189 -4.54 -12.01 -16.09
N SER A 190 -4.01 -10.80 -16.24
CA SER A 190 -3.72 -9.85 -15.16
C SER A 190 -4.91 -9.62 -14.21
N GLY A 191 -6.15 -9.79 -14.72
CA GLY A 191 -7.36 -9.74 -13.92
C GLY A 191 -7.48 -10.89 -12.91
N TYR A 192 -6.88 -12.06 -13.17
CA TYR A 192 -6.97 -13.23 -12.28
C TYR A 192 -6.31 -12.99 -10.92
N ILE A 193 -5.11 -12.40 -10.91
CA ILE A 193 -4.35 -12.15 -9.66
C ILE A 193 -5.14 -11.24 -8.73
N TRP A 194 -5.62 -10.09 -9.25
CA TRP A 194 -6.35 -9.13 -8.43
C TRP A 194 -7.76 -9.58 -8.07
N ARG A 195 -8.44 -10.35 -8.94
CA ARG A 195 -9.72 -10.99 -8.60
C ARG A 195 -9.59 -11.87 -7.36
N SER A 196 -8.51 -12.64 -7.24
CA SER A 196 -8.29 -13.52 -6.08
C SER A 196 -8.09 -12.75 -4.76
N VAL A 197 -7.55 -11.52 -4.83
CA VAL A 197 -7.38 -10.64 -3.68
C VAL A 197 -8.71 -9.98 -3.28
N VAL A 198 -9.50 -9.54 -4.27
CA VAL A 198 -10.79 -8.88 -4.07
C VAL A 198 -11.87 -9.86 -3.57
N ALA A 199 -11.84 -11.12 -3.99
CA ALA A 199 -12.86 -12.12 -3.66
C ALA A 199 -12.99 -12.42 -2.15
N ARG A 200 -12.01 -12.06 -1.32
CA ARG A 200 -12.00 -12.34 0.13
C ARG A 200 -12.43 -11.15 1.00
N GLY A 201 -12.89 -10.03 0.43
CA GLY A 201 -13.25 -8.86 1.25
C GLY A 201 -14.22 -7.88 0.60
N SER A 202 -14.62 -6.87 1.38
CA SER A 202 -15.51 -5.77 0.97
C SER A 202 -14.80 -4.69 0.13
N ARG A 203 -13.60 -4.98 -0.41
CA ARG A 203 -12.76 -3.99 -1.11
C ARG A 203 -12.85 -4.16 -2.61
N ARG A 204 -12.99 -3.05 -3.33
CA ARG A 204 -13.07 -3.02 -4.79
C ARG A 204 -11.70 -2.70 -5.39
N LEU A 205 -11.36 -3.37 -6.49
CA LEU A 205 -10.26 -2.93 -7.37
C LEU A 205 -10.63 -1.61 -8.04
N VAL A 206 -9.91 -0.54 -7.68
CA VAL A 206 -10.13 0.80 -8.24
C VAL A 206 -9.41 0.92 -9.59
N ARG A 207 -8.14 0.50 -9.62
CA ARG A 207 -7.30 0.53 -10.81
C ARG A 207 -6.20 -0.51 -10.69
N SER A 208 -5.83 -1.12 -11.80
CA SER A 208 -4.59 -1.85 -11.95
C SER A 208 -3.80 -1.33 -13.15
N VAL A 209 -2.48 -1.47 -13.11
CA VAL A 209 -1.59 -1.08 -14.21
C VAL A 209 -0.36 -1.98 -14.21
N PHE A 210 0.10 -2.35 -15.40
CA PHE A 210 1.42 -2.94 -15.61
C PHE A 210 2.37 -1.87 -16.13
N LEU A 211 3.54 -1.76 -15.52
CA LEU A 211 4.60 -0.83 -15.93
C LEU A 211 5.85 -1.62 -16.32
N PRO A 212 6.45 -1.36 -17.51
CA PRO A 212 7.67 -2.02 -17.97
C PRO A 212 8.93 -1.41 -17.34
N VAL A 213 8.93 -1.22 -16.01
CA VAL A 213 10.07 -0.69 -15.25
C VAL A 213 10.82 -1.83 -14.58
N GLY A 214 12.14 -1.88 -14.72
CA GLY A 214 12.97 -3.00 -14.28
C GLY A 214 12.52 -4.31 -14.95
N LYS A 215 12.27 -5.35 -14.15
CA LYS A 215 11.72 -6.65 -14.62
C LYS A 215 10.19 -6.71 -14.55
N GLY A 216 9.54 -5.56 -14.68
CA GLY A 216 8.09 -5.41 -14.71
C GLY A 216 7.48 -5.21 -13.32
N LEU A 217 6.55 -4.26 -13.23
CA LEU A 217 5.74 -3.96 -12.05
C LEU A 217 4.27 -4.09 -12.39
N HIS A 218 3.54 -4.92 -11.65
CA HIS A 218 2.09 -5.00 -11.76
C HIS A 218 1.46 -4.49 -10.48
N MET A 219 0.65 -3.44 -10.59
CA MET A 219 0.15 -2.70 -9.42
C MET A 219 -1.37 -2.69 -9.39
N ALA A 220 -1.93 -2.69 -8.19
CA ALA A 220 -3.36 -2.56 -7.94
C ALA A 220 -3.62 -1.61 -6.78
N HIS A 221 -4.51 -0.64 -7.02
CA HIS A 221 -5.07 0.21 -5.99
C HIS A 221 -6.45 -0.34 -5.58
N LEU A 222 -6.60 -0.63 -4.29
CA LEU A 222 -7.80 -1.15 -3.66
C LEU A 222 -8.47 -0.06 -2.82
N SER A 223 -9.79 -0.01 -2.89
CA SER A 223 -10.59 1.00 -2.17
C SER A 223 -10.54 0.83 -0.67
N ALA A 224 -10.87 1.91 0.05
CA ALA A 224 -11.23 1.86 1.47
C ALA A 224 -12.34 0.83 1.74
N ALA A 225 -12.34 0.28 2.96
CA ALA A 225 -13.40 -0.59 3.43
C ALA A 225 -14.72 0.20 3.52
N GLY A 226 -15.86 -0.40 3.16
CA GLY A 226 -17.16 0.28 3.18
C GLY A 226 -17.40 1.27 2.03
N GLY A 227 -16.44 1.49 1.13
CA GLY A 227 -16.62 2.35 -0.07
C GLY A 227 -17.57 1.79 -1.14
N GLY A 228 -18.32 0.73 -0.81
CA GLY A 228 -19.26 0.04 -1.68
C GLY A 228 -20.61 0.72 -1.85
N GLU A 229 -21.03 1.58 -0.91
CA GLU A 229 -22.37 2.20 -1.00
C GLU A 229 -22.41 3.41 -1.93
N ASN A 230 -21.29 4.13 -2.13
CA ASN A 230 -21.32 5.42 -2.86
C ASN A 230 -20.58 5.43 -4.22
N SER A 231 -20.22 4.27 -4.79
CA SER A 231 -19.71 4.21 -6.18
C SER A 231 -20.47 3.25 -7.10
N VAL A 232 -21.56 2.66 -6.59
CA VAL A 232 -22.59 1.95 -7.35
C VAL A 232 -23.94 2.25 -6.69
N LEU A 233 -24.37 3.52 -6.66
CA LEU A 233 -25.79 3.80 -6.84
C LEU A 233 -26.04 3.46 -8.33
N ALA A 234 -26.44 2.26 -8.76
CA ALA A 234 -27.60 1.50 -8.30
C ALA A 234 -28.68 2.42 -7.74
N MET A 235 -29.08 3.42 -8.53
CA MET A 235 -30.50 3.76 -8.57
C MET A 235 -31.24 2.46 -8.88
N LYS A 236 -31.72 1.77 -7.85
CA LYS A 236 -32.91 0.94 -7.96
C LYS A 236 -34.09 1.90 -8.12
N HIS A 237 -34.22 2.50 -9.30
CA HIS A 237 -35.50 2.98 -9.77
C HIS A 237 -36.06 1.91 -10.71
N LYS A 238 -37.24 1.40 -10.35
CA LYS A 238 -38.09 0.63 -11.24
C LYS A 238 -38.24 1.41 -12.56
N GLY A 239 -37.74 0.86 -13.65
CA GLY A 239 -37.88 1.42 -15.00
C GLY A 239 -36.56 1.45 -15.75
N ASN A 240 -36.54 0.75 -16.89
CA ASN A 240 -35.42 0.69 -17.84
C ASN A 240 -34.85 2.07 -18.16
N VAL A 241 -33.69 2.41 -17.61
CA VAL A 241 -32.80 3.43 -18.15
C VAL A 241 -31.40 2.83 -18.11
N ILE A 242 -30.87 2.46 -19.28
CA ILE A 242 -29.46 2.06 -19.41
C ILE A 242 -28.64 3.32 -19.08
N PRO A 243 -27.89 3.38 -17.96
CA PRO A 243 -27.14 4.57 -17.65
C PRO A 243 -26.00 4.70 -18.67
N LYS A 244 -25.90 5.88 -19.29
CA LYS A 244 -24.79 6.28 -20.17
C LYS A 244 -23.48 6.24 -19.38
N ARG A 245 -22.86 5.07 -19.30
CA ARG A 245 -21.66 4.80 -18.49
C ARG A 245 -20.43 5.08 -19.33
N TRP A 246 -19.53 5.89 -18.79
CA TRP A 246 -18.17 6.01 -19.30
C TRP A 246 -17.39 4.73 -18.99
N ILE A 247 -16.88 4.10 -20.02
CA ILE A 247 -16.00 2.95 -19.96
C ILE A 247 -14.60 3.46 -20.25
N LYS A 248 -13.73 3.41 -19.25
CA LYS A 248 -12.30 3.68 -19.42
C LYS A 248 -11.62 2.38 -19.83
N HIS A 249 -11.10 2.32 -21.04
CA HIS A 249 -10.24 1.26 -21.54
C HIS A 249 -8.80 1.78 -21.59
N VAL A 250 -7.83 0.93 -21.23
CA VAL A 250 -6.40 1.26 -21.33
C VAL A 250 -5.77 0.20 -22.22
N ASP A 251 -5.19 0.62 -23.33
CA ASP A 251 -4.46 -0.27 -24.22
C ASP A 251 -3.19 -0.76 -23.48
N GLN A 252 -3.04 -2.08 -23.35
CA GLN A 252 -1.94 -2.66 -22.56
C GLN A 252 -0.59 -2.59 -23.27
N ARG A 253 -0.56 -2.30 -24.58
CA ARG A 253 0.65 -2.28 -25.40
C ARG A 253 1.16 -0.85 -25.61
N SER A 254 0.27 0.11 -25.88
CA SER A 254 0.63 1.53 -26.07
C SER A 254 0.50 2.35 -24.79
N GLY A 255 -0.34 1.94 -23.84
CA GLY A 255 -0.66 2.71 -22.63
C GLY A 255 -1.73 3.79 -22.85
N ASP A 256 -2.29 3.88 -24.06
CA ASP A 256 -3.32 4.87 -24.40
C ASP A 256 -4.61 4.63 -23.62
N VAL A 257 -5.29 5.74 -23.29
CA VAL A 257 -6.56 5.71 -22.56
C VAL A 257 -7.70 6.07 -23.49
N HIS A 258 -8.60 5.12 -23.69
CA HIS A 258 -9.83 5.33 -24.46
C HIS A 258 -11.03 5.47 -23.51
N PHE A 259 -11.86 6.49 -23.76
CA PHE A 259 -13.13 6.69 -23.07
C PHE A 259 -14.27 6.38 -24.03
N ILE A 260 -14.98 5.29 -23.77
CA ILE A 260 -16.12 4.85 -24.58
C ILE A 260 -17.39 5.17 -23.80
N ARG A 261 -18.34 5.85 -24.44
CA ARG A 261 -19.65 6.12 -23.87
C ARG A 261 -20.64 5.09 -24.41
N LYS A 262 -21.34 4.39 -23.51
CA LYS A 262 -22.50 3.56 -23.85
C LYS A 262 -23.76 4.42 -24.00
#